data_AF-A0A954R7C1-F1
#
_entry.id   AF-A0A954R7C1-F1
#
_cell.length_a   1.000
_cell.length_b   1.000
_cell.length_c   1.000
_cell.angle_alpha   90.00
_cell.angle_beta   90.00
_cell.angle_gamma   90.00
#
_symmetry.space_group_name_H-M   'P 1'
#
loop_
_entity.id
_entity.type
_entity.pdbx_description
1 polymer ?
#
loop_
_entity_poly.entity_id
_entity_poly.type
_entity_poly.pdbx_seq_one_letter_code
_entity_poly.pdbx_strand_id
1 'polypeptide(L)'
;TILPVGFVAALHLVLGLATVGLTWSIARDLCIGWPALAALLVACDPILVRASQLVMTETLAAFLALVAWKLWLVVYPPILSELSSGQCGPTLRRRNPPSNTVPRSLQCGPTLRRRNPLDNNALRSLPQWSALLGLGFVFGVSILARPTAAPWAVLCLVGICFLSSQCWKRRINDSLIVGLLVVACLAPWVLRNLSVFGKPIWATTHGG
;
A
#
# COMPACT_ATOMS: atom_id res chain seq x y z
N THR A 1 -22.94 20.68 15.89
CA THR A 1 -23.83 20.17 14.84
C THR A 1 -23.75 18.66 14.84
N ILE A 2 -24.84 17.98 15.18
CA ILE A 2 -24.90 16.51 15.18
C ILE A 2 -24.96 16.08 13.72
N LEU A 3 -23.95 15.36 13.23
CA LEU A 3 -24.00 14.80 11.89
C LEU A 3 -25.18 13.82 11.79
N PRO A 4 -25.99 13.87 10.72
CA PRO A 4 -27.11 12.95 10.57
C PRO A 4 -26.62 11.50 10.51
N VAL A 5 -27.27 10.61 11.25
CA VAL A 5 -26.89 9.19 11.37
C VAL A 5 -26.74 8.51 10.00
N GLY A 6 -27.59 8.89 9.04
CA GLY A 6 -27.51 8.40 7.66
C GLY A 6 -26.20 8.74 6.95
N PHE A 7 -25.60 9.90 7.24
CA PHE A 7 -24.30 10.28 6.67
C PHE A 7 -23.17 9.42 7.20
N VAL A 8 -23.19 9.13 8.52
CA VAL A 8 -22.18 8.26 9.15
C VAL A 8 -22.27 6.84 8.61
N ALA A 9 -23.50 6.31 8.46
CA ALA A 9 -23.73 5.00 7.87
C ALA A 9 -23.25 4.93 6.41
N ALA A 10 -23.55 5.96 5.61
CA ALA A 10 -23.08 6.05 4.22
C ALA A 10 -21.54 6.07 4.14
N LEU A 11 -20.86 6.81 5.01
CA LEU A 11 -19.40 6.83 5.08
C LEU A 11 -18.81 5.46 5.40
N HIS A 12 -19.38 4.73 6.36
CA HIS A 12 -18.91 3.39 6.71
C HIS A 12 -19.14 2.39 5.57
N LEU A 13 -20.28 2.48 4.88
CA LEU A 13 -20.56 1.66 3.71
C LEU A 13 -19.56 1.93 2.58
N VAL A 14 -19.29 3.20 2.28
CA VAL A 14 -18.31 3.59 1.25
C VAL A 14 -16.91 3.09 1.63
N LEU A 15 -16.49 3.26 2.89
CA LEU A 15 -15.21 2.74 3.38
C LEU A 15 -15.13 1.22 3.28
N GLY A 16 -16.19 0.49 3.63
CA GLY A 16 -16.26 -0.97 3.52
C GLY A 16 -16.23 -1.48 2.07
N LEU A 17 -16.91 -0.80 1.14
CA LEU A 17 -16.81 -1.14 -0.28
C LEU A 17 -15.40 -0.84 -0.82
N ALA A 18 -14.80 0.26 -0.37
CA ALA A 18 -13.45 0.63 -0.76
C ALA A 18 -12.38 -0.35 -0.23
N THR A 19 -12.54 -0.91 0.97
CA THR A 19 -11.63 -1.95 1.49
C THR A 19 -11.71 -3.22 0.64
N VAL A 20 -12.91 -3.69 0.28
CA VAL A 20 -13.09 -4.86 -0.60
C VAL A 20 -12.45 -4.61 -1.98
N GLY A 21 -12.68 -3.43 -2.56
CA GLY A 21 -12.06 -3.04 -3.84
C GLY A 21 -10.53 -2.99 -3.78
N LEU A 22 -9.96 -2.46 -2.70
CA LEU A 22 -8.51 -2.44 -2.47
C LEU A 22 -7.95 -3.86 -2.32
N THR A 23 -8.61 -4.72 -1.55
CA THR A 23 -8.22 -6.13 -1.38
C THR A 23 -8.17 -6.85 -2.72
N TRP A 24 -9.21 -6.70 -3.56
CA TRP A 24 -9.22 -7.25 -4.91
C TRP A 24 -8.01 -6.77 -5.72
N SER A 25 -7.74 -5.46 -5.68
CA SER A 25 -6.63 -4.84 -6.40
C SER A 25 -5.27 -5.33 -5.91
N ILE A 26 -5.09 -5.52 -4.60
CA ILE A 26 -3.88 -6.08 -4.00
C ILE A 26 -3.70 -7.55 -4.39
N ALA A 27 -4.77 -8.34 -4.34
CA ALA A 27 -4.72 -9.76 -4.70
C ALA A 27 -4.34 -9.96 -6.18
N ARG A 28 -4.82 -9.07 -7.06
CA ARG A 28 -4.39 -9.04 -8.47
C ARG A 28 -2.93 -8.67 -8.63
N ASP A 29 -2.45 -7.66 -7.89
CA ASP A 29 -1.06 -7.21 -7.93
C ASP A 29 -0.08 -8.28 -7.43
N LEU A 30 -0.52 -9.12 -6.50
CA LEU A 30 0.22 -10.27 -5.98
C LEU A 30 0.08 -11.52 -6.85
N CYS A 31 -0.64 -11.45 -7.98
CA CYS A 31 -0.89 -12.57 -8.89
C CYS A 31 -1.52 -13.80 -8.20
N ILE A 32 -2.37 -13.59 -7.19
CA ILE A 32 -3.14 -14.67 -6.56
C ILE A 32 -4.13 -15.20 -7.59
N GLY A 33 -4.20 -16.53 -7.78
CA GLY A 33 -5.06 -17.14 -8.81
C GLY A 33 -6.56 -16.88 -8.65
N TRP A 34 -7.00 -16.57 -7.43
CA TRP A 34 -8.41 -16.35 -7.07
C TRP A 34 -8.58 -15.00 -6.35
N PRO A 35 -8.31 -13.85 -7.01
CA PRO A 35 -8.40 -12.54 -6.37
C PRO A 35 -9.84 -12.21 -5.94
N ALA A 36 -10.82 -12.77 -6.65
CA ALA A 36 -12.23 -12.73 -6.30
C ALA A 36 -12.55 -13.39 -4.98
N LEU A 37 -11.95 -14.55 -4.73
CA LEU A 37 -12.15 -15.26 -3.49
C LEU A 37 -11.57 -14.45 -2.32
N ALA A 38 -10.40 -13.84 -2.49
CA ALA A 38 -9.81 -12.97 -1.47
C ALA A 38 -10.70 -11.76 -1.14
N ALA A 39 -11.25 -11.09 -2.16
CA ALA A 39 -12.17 -9.97 -1.96
C ALA A 39 -13.50 -10.42 -1.32
N LEU A 40 -14.04 -11.56 -1.75
CA LEU A 40 -15.27 -12.13 -1.19
C LEU A 40 -15.08 -12.53 0.27
N LEU A 41 -13.94 -13.14 0.62
CA LEU A 41 -13.62 -13.49 2.01
C LEU A 41 -13.59 -12.25 2.90
N VAL A 42 -13.01 -11.15 2.43
CA VAL A 42 -13.01 -9.87 3.16
C VAL A 42 -14.42 -9.25 3.23
N ALA A 43 -15.22 -9.36 2.17
CA ALA A 43 -16.60 -8.85 2.16
C ALA A 43 -17.52 -9.64 3.11
N CYS A 44 -17.31 -10.95 3.23
CA CYS A 44 -18.08 -11.86 4.06
C CYS A 44 -17.51 -12.01 5.49
N ASP A 45 -16.42 -11.33 5.82
CA ASP A 45 -15.81 -11.44 7.15
C ASP A 45 -16.78 -10.88 8.21
N PRO A 46 -17.31 -11.73 9.12
CA PRO A 46 -18.27 -11.31 10.13
C PRO A 46 -17.70 -10.24 11.07
N ILE A 47 -16.37 -10.19 11.26
CA ILE A 47 -15.71 -9.15 12.05
C ILE A 47 -15.80 -7.78 11.38
N LEU A 48 -15.56 -7.69 10.07
CA LEU A 48 -15.66 -6.43 9.31
C LEU A 48 -17.11 -5.96 9.20
N VAL A 49 -18.05 -6.88 8.98
CA VAL A 49 -19.47 -6.57 8.94
C VAL A 49 -19.93 -6.03 10.30
N ARG A 50 -19.57 -6.70 11.39
CA ARG A 50 -19.94 -6.25 12.75
C ARG A 50 -19.24 -4.94 13.14
N ALA A 51 -17.97 -4.76 12.76
CA ALA A 51 -17.23 -3.53 13.02
C ALA A 51 -17.77 -2.33 12.22
N SER A 52 -18.39 -2.56 11.06
CA SER A 52 -19.03 -1.51 10.25
C SER A 52 -20.37 -1.00 10.82
N GLN A 53 -21.00 -1.79 11.69
CA GLN A 53 -22.28 -1.44 12.34
C GLN A 53 -22.10 -0.55 13.57
N LEU A 54 -20.89 -0.51 14.13
CA LEU A 54 -20.53 0.37 15.23
C LEU A 54 -19.80 1.58 14.65
N VAL A 55 -20.19 2.79 15.03
CA VAL A 55 -19.46 4.01 14.66
C VAL A 55 -18.11 3.98 15.36
N MET A 56 -17.12 3.35 14.72
CA MET A 56 -15.81 3.08 15.29
C MET A 56 -14.70 3.40 14.30
N THR A 57 -13.59 3.90 14.83
CA THR A 57 -12.37 4.22 14.07
C THR A 57 -11.70 2.98 13.45
N GLU A 58 -12.20 1.78 13.73
CA GLU A 58 -11.74 0.51 13.17
C GLU A 58 -11.86 0.43 11.65
N THR A 59 -13.01 0.83 11.10
CA THR A 59 -13.24 0.74 9.64
C THR A 59 -12.32 1.68 8.88
N LEU A 60 -12.11 2.89 9.41
CA LEU A 60 -11.15 3.85 8.89
C LEU A 60 -9.71 3.32 9.00
N ALA A 61 -9.34 2.73 10.15
CA ALA A 61 -8.01 2.16 10.35
C ALA A 61 -7.73 0.99 9.38
N ALA A 62 -8.69 0.08 9.20
CA ALA A 62 -8.59 -1.03 8.25
C ALA A 62 -8.43 -0.53 6.80
N PHE A 63 -9.20 0.49 6.42
CA PHE A 63 -9.07 1.14 5.12
C PHE A 63 -7.68 1.76 4.92
N LEU A 64 -7.19 2.56 5.87
CA LEU A 64 -5.87 3.18 5.81
C LEU A 64 -4.75 2.13 5.77
N ALA A 65 -4.89 1.01 6.47
CA ALA A 65 -3.92 -0.09 6.43
C ALA A 65 -3.83 -0.71 5.02
N LEU A 66 -4.96 -0.94 4.34
CA LEU A 66 -4.96 -1.44 2.96
C LEU A 66 -4.40 -0.42 1.98
N VAL A 67 -4.67 0.88 2.17
CA VAL A 67 -4.05 1.94 1.37
C VAL A 67 -2.54 1.94 1.56
N ALA A 68 -2.04 1.84 2.79
CA ALA A 68 -0.61 1.75 3.08
C ALA A 68 0.02 0.53 2.40
N TRP A 69 -0.63 -0.63 2.47
CA TRP A 69 -0.18 -1.84 1.78
C TRP A 69 -0.14 -1.67 0.27
N LYS A 70 -1.16 -1.05 -0.32
CA LYS A 70 -1.19 -0.78 -1.77
C LYS A 70 -0.07 0.15 -2.19
N LEU A 71 0.19 1.22 -1.43
CA LEU A 71 1.30 2.14 -1.67
C LEU A 71 2.65 1.46 -1.53
N TRP A 72 2.79 0.57 -0.54
CA TRP A 72 3.98 -0.27 -0.39
C TRP A 72 4.26 -1.09 -1.64
N LEU A 73 3.26 -1.75 -2.22
CA LEU A 73 3.42 -2.53 -3.46
C LEU A 73 3.75 -1.67 -4.69
N VAL A 74 3.39 -0.38 -4.69
CA VAL A 74 3.80 0.57 -5.74
C VAL A 74 5.28 0.94 -5.61
N VAL A 75 5.76 1.13 -4.38
CA VAL A 75 7.17 1.46 -4.11
C VAL A 75 8.09 0.23 -4.25
N TYR A 76 7.63 -0.92 -3.77
CA TYR A 76 8.36 -2.19 -3.75
C TYR A 76 7.51 -3.29 -4.41
N PRO A 77 7.49 -3.36 -5.75
CA PRO A 77 6.74 -4.38 -6.45
C PRO A 77 7.27 -5.79 -6.11
N PRO A 78 6.38 -6.78 -5.97
CA PRO A 78 6.77 -8.14 -5.64
C PRO A 78 7.47 -8.81 -6.83
N ILE A 79 8.54 -9.57 -6.56
CA ILE A 79 9.31 -10.34 -7.57
C ILE A 79 8.41 -11.28 -8.38
N LEU A 80 7.36 -11.82 -7.76
CA LEU A 80 6.39 -12.71 -8.43
C LEU A 80 5.65 -12.02 -9.59
N SER A 81 5.48 -10.70 -9.54
CA SER A 81 4.88 -9.95 -10.65
C SER A 81 5.77 -9.92 -11.89
N GLU A 82 7.10 -10.02 -11.72
CA GLU A 82 8.06 -10.12 -12.82
C GLU A 82 8.05 -11.52 -13.46
N LEU A 83 7.88 -12.56 -12.63
CA LEU A 83 7.77 -13.96 -13.10
C LEU A 83 6.45 -14.23 -13.83
N SER A 84 5.32 -13.72 -13.32
CA SER A 84 4.01 -13.90 -13.95
C SER A 84 3.86 -13.09 -15.25
N SER A 85 4.60 -12.00 -15.41
CA SER A 85 4.58 -11.19 -16.63
C SER A 85 5.39 -11.77 -17.78
N GLY A 86 5.97 -12.97 -17.63
CA GLY A 86 6.55 -13.72 -18.75
C GLY A 86 7.68 -12.96 -19.45
N GLN A 87 8.46 -12.17 -18.71
CA GLN A 87 9.76 -11.77 -19.24
C GLN A 87 10.69 -12.97 -19.15
N CYS A 88 11.03 -13.44 -20.34
CA CYS A 88 12.16 -14.31 -20.64
C CYS A 88 13.25 -14.13 -19.58
N GLY A 89 13.61 -15.24 -18.92
CA GLY A 89 14.56 -15.28 -17.82
C GLY A 89 15.93 -14.68 -18.16
N PRO A 90 16.89 -14.73 -17.21
CA PRO A 90 18.20 -14.13 -17.40
C PRO A 90 18.72 -14.55 -18.77
N THR A 91 19.20 -13.58 -19.55
CA THR A 91 20.01 -13.77 -20.73
C THR A 91 21.20 -14.64 -20.31
N LEU A 92 20.98 -15.95 -20.30
CA LEU A 92 22.02 -16.95 -20.37
C LEU A 92 22.79 -16.54 -21.60
N ARG A 93 23.95 -15.94 -21.34
CA ARG A 93 24.96 -15.51 -22.28
C ARG A 93 25.34 -16.74 -23.09
N ARG A 94 24.51 -17.06 -24.08
CA ARG A 94 24.73 -18.12 -25.05
C ARG A 94 25.99 -17.68 -25.76
N ARG A 95 27.10 -18.35 -25.47
CA ARG A 95 28.31 -18.32 -26.30
C ARG A 95 27.85 -18.45 -27.76
N ASN A 96 28.13 -17.44 -28.57
CA ASN A 96 27.91 -17.50 -30.01
C ASN A 96 28.66 -18.72 -30.57
N PRO A 97 28.02 -19.65 -31.31
CA PRO A 97 28.70 -20.34 -32.38
C PRO A 97 28.81 -19.38 -33.59
N PRO A 98 29.90 -19.46 -34.38
CA PRO A 98 30.11 -18.55 -35.48
C PRO A 98 29.22 -18.88 -36.68
N SER A 99 28.70 -17.79 -37.27
CA SER A 99 28.50 -17.55 -38.70
C SER A 99 27.53 -18.40 -39.52
N ASN A 100 26.64 -17.65 -40.17
CA ASN A 100 26.05 -17.84 -41.49
C ASN A 100 24.87 -18.81 -41.61
N THR A 101 23.66 -18.25 -41.44
CA THR A 101 22.55 -18.35 -42.42
C THR A 101 21.39 -17.50 -41.90
N VAL A 102 21.05 -16.44 -42.63
CA VAL A 102 19.89 -15.57 -42.33
C VAL A 102 18.77 -15.90 -43.31
N PRO A 103 17.66 -16.51 -42.87
CA PRO A 103 16.38 -16.32 -43.52
C PRO A 103 15.71 -15.05 -42.97
N ARG A 104 15.54 -14.07 -43.86
CA ARG A 104 14.59 -12.95 -43.71
C ARG A 104 13.16 -13.53 -43.68
N SER A 105 12.56 -13.65 -42.49
CA SER A 105 11.12 -13.47 -42.26
C SER A 105 10.72 -13.97 -40.87
N LEU A 106 10.97 -13.17 -39.84
CA LEU A 106 10.12 -13.15 -38.66
C LEU A 106 10.15 -11.71 -38.17
N GLN A 107 9.31 -10.91 -38.81
CA GLN A 107 8.88 -9.62 -38.30
C GLN A 107 8.47 -9.84 -36.84
N CYS A 108 9.33 -9.36 -35.95
CA CYS A 108 8.98 -9.03 -34.59
C CYS A 108 7.88 -7.98 -34.71
N GLY A 109 6.62 -8.43 -34.77
CA GLY A 109 5.49 -7.54 -34.60
C GLY A 109 5.66 -6.84 -33.26
N PRO A 110 5.27 -5.57 -33.12
CA PRO A 110 5.15 -4.99 -31.79
C PRO A 110 4.22 -5.92 -31.05
N THR A 111 4.73 -6.62 -30.03
CA THR A 111 3.87 -7.25 -29.03
C THR A 111 3.13 -6.08 -28.42
N LEU A 112 1.97 -5.78 -29.00
CA LEU A 112 0.93 -4.95 -28.44
C LEU A 112 0.64 -5.64 -27.11
N ARG A 113 1.36 -5.19 -26.10
CA ARG A 113 1.11 -5.44 -24.69
C ARG A 113 -0.36 -5.11 -24.56
N ARG A 114 -1.21 -6.13 -24.60
CA ARG A 114 -2.64 -6.02 -24.38
C ARG A 114 -2.75 -5.62 -22.93
N ARG A 115 -2.51 -4.34 -22.64
CA ARG A 115 -2.88 -3.69 -21.40
C ARG A 115 -4.33 -4.10 -21.25
N ASN A 116 -4.62 -4.89 -20.22
CA ASN A 116 -6.00 -5.08 -19.85
C ASN A 116 -6.58 -3.68 -19.72
N PRO A 117 -7.62 -3.29 -20.50
CA PRO A 117 -8.15 -1.93 -20.47
C PRO A 117 -8.75 -1.55 -19.10
N LEU A 118 -8.80 -2.50 -18.17
CA LEU A 118 -9.18 -2.35 -16.78
C LEU A 118 -7.98 -2.15 -15.81
N ASP A 119 -6.74 -2.14 -16.31
CA ASP A 119 -5.54 -1.91 -15.50
C ASP A 119 -5.29 -0.39 -15.27
N ASN A 120 -6.35 0.32 -14.92
CA ASN A 120 -6.36 1.76 -14.60
C ASN A 120 -5.90 2.00 -13.15
N ASN A 121 -4.79 1.39 -12.77
CA ASN A 121 -4.16 1.71 -11.50
C ASN A 121 -3.43 3.04 -11.65
N ALA A 122 -4.16 4.16 -11.58
CA ALA A 122 -3.60 5.52 -11.59
C ALA A 122 -2.49 5.70 -10.53
N LEU A 123 -2.56 4.93 -9.44
CA LEU A 123 -1.52 4.88 -8.40
C LEU A 123 -0.17 4.33 -8.90
N ARG A 124 -0.14 3.45 -9.91
CA ARG A 124 1.11 2.89 -10.47
C ARG A 124 1.82 3.86 -11.43
N SER A 125 1.10 4.82 -11.99
CA SER A 125 1.72 5.90 -12.78
C SER A 125 2.32 7.02 -11.92
N LEU A 126 2.09 6.99 -10.61
CA LEU A 126 2.61 8.00 -9.71
C LEU A 126 4.14 7.88 -9.57
N PRO A 127 4.86 9.01 -9.50
CA PRO A 127 6.28 8.97 -9.24
C PRO A 127 6.55 8.46 -7.81
N GLN A 128 7.62 7.68 -7.63
CA GLN A 128 7.92 6.97 -6.38
C GLN A 128 7.90 7.88 -5.13
N TRP A 129 8.40 9.12 -5.24
CA TRP A 129 8.40 10.06 -4.12
C TRP A 129 6.99 10.40 -3.63
N SER A 130 5.99 10.46 -4.52
CA SER A 130 4.61 10.75 -4.14
C SER A 130 3.96 9.56 -3.41
N ALA A 131 4.34 8.33 -3.77
CA ALA A 131 3.90 7.13 -3.07
C ALA A 131 4.51 7.04 -1.65
N LEU A 132 5.77 7.47 -1.47
CA LEU A 132 6.41 7.57 -0.15
C LEU A 132 5.75 8.64 0.73
N LEU A 133 5.41 9.80 0.17
CA LEU A 133 4.62 10.82 0.88
C LEU A 133 3.24 10.28 1.24
N GLY A 134 2.55 9.62 0.31
CA GLY A 134 1.29 8.95 0.61
C GLY A 134 1.41 7.95 1.75
N LEU A 135 2.47 7.15 1.76
CA LEU A 135 2.72 6.13 2.78
C LEU A 135 2.91 6.75 4.17
N GLY A 136 3.76 7.78 4.28
CA GLY A 136 3.99 8.48 5.54
C GLY A 136 2.75 9.19 6.07
N PHE A 137 1.98 9.84 5.19
CA PHE A 137 0.73 10.49 5.57
C PHE A 137 -0.31 9.49 6.07
N VAL A 138 -0.51 8.38 5.34
CA VAL A 138 -1.47 7.33 5.70
C VAL A 138 -1.11 6.69 7.04
N PHE A 139 0.17 6.39 7.30
CA PHE A 139 0.59 5.91 8.61
C PHE A 139 0.40 6.95 9.72
N GLY A 140 0.73 8.21 9.48
CA GLY A 140 0.52 9.30 10.45
C GLY A 140 -0.95 9.44 10.86
N VAL A 141 -1.85 9.49 9.88
CA VAL A 141 -3.31 9.54 10.13
C VAL A 141 -3.80 8.25 10.79
N SER A 142 -3.29 7.09 10.40
CA SER A 142 -3.67 5.80 11.00
C SER A 142 -3.27 5.72 12.48
N ILE A 143 -2.09 6.21 12.86
CA ILE A 143 -1.64 6.26 14.27
C ILE A 143 -2.52 7.21 15.10
N LEU A 144 -2.93 8.35 14.53
CA LEU A 144 -3.87 9.26 15.19
C LEU A 144 -5.25 8.62 15.37
N ALA A 145 -5.71 7.84 14.39
CA ALA A 145 -6.97 7.10 14.48
C ALA A 145 -6.88 5.98 15.53
N ARG A 146 -5.76 5.24 15.53
CA ARG A 146 -5.47 4.14 16.45
C ARG A 146 -3.96 3.95 16.67
N PRO A 147 -3.46 3.99 17.93
CA PRO A 147 -2.03 3.83 18.20
C PRO A 147 -1.49 2.44 17.85
N THR A 148 -2.36 1.44 17.65
CA THR A 148 -1.98 0.09 17.19
C THR A 148 -1.39 0.07 15.78
N ALA A 149 -1.51 1.16 15.01
CA ALA A 149 -0.84 1.30 13.71
C ALA A 149 0.67 1.62 13.83
N ALA A 150 1.15 2.05 15.01
CA ALA A 150 2.55 2.46 15.19
C ALA A 150 3.57 1.32 14.97
N PRO A 151 3.37 0.09 15.48
CA PRO A 151 4.26 -1.04 15.18
C PRO A 151 4.38 -1.31 13.68
N TRP A 152 3.27 -1.20 12.92
CA TRP A 152 3.28 -1.40 11.47
C TRP A 152 4.08 -0.33 10.73
N ALA A 153 3.97 0.93 11.15
CA ALA A 153 4.79 2.02 10.62
C ALA A 153 6.29 1.78 10.86
N VAL A 154 6.65 1.34 12.08
CA VAL A 154 8.03 0.98 12.43
C VAL A 154 8.52 -0.19 11.58
N LEU A 155 7.74 -1.26 11.44
CA LEU A 155 8.08 -2.40 10.59
C LEU A 155 8.27 -1.98 9.13
N CYS A 156 7.47 -1.07 8.60
CA CYS A 156 7.68 -0.51 7.26
C CYS A 156 9.00 0.24 7.14
N LEU A 157 9.34 1.12 8.09
CA LEU A 157 10.62 1.84 8.10
C LEU A 157 11.81 0.88 8.18
N VAL A 158 11.72 -0.14 9.02
CA VAL A 158 12.72 -1.23 9.10
C VAL A 158 12.80 -1.97 7.77
N GLY A 159 11.66 -2.30 7.16
CA GLY A 159 11.59 -2.93 5.85
C GLY A 159 12.32 -2.12 4.77
N ILE A 160 12.12 -0.79 4.74
CA ILE A 160 12.81 0.12 3.80
C ILE A 160 14.33 0.08 4.04
N CYS A 161 14.76 0.08 5.31
CA CYS A 161 16.18 0.04 5.67
C CYS A 161 16.87 -1.29 5.27
N PHE A 162 16.20 -2.44 5.46
CA PHE A 162 16.83 -3.76 5.36
C PHE A 162 16.49 -4.53 4.08
N LEU A 163 15.24 -4.50 3.60
CA LEU A 163 14.77 -5.34 2.49
C LEU A 163 14.90 -4.68 1.12
N SER A 164 15.11 -3.36 1.07
CA SER A 164 15.26 -2.62 -0.18
C SER A 164 16.59 -2.97 -0.87
N SER A 165 16.59 -3.45 -2.12
CA SER A 165 17.84 -3.71 -2.88
C SER A 165 18.58 -2.44 -3.33
N GLN A 166 18.10 -1.26 -2.91
CA GLN A 166 18.63 0.03 -3.35
C GLN A 166 19.90 0.44 -2.60
N CYS A 167 20.64 1.41 -3.15
CA CYS A 167 21.81 2.02 -2.51
C CYS A 167 21.45 2.57 -1.12
N TRP A 168 22.34 2.40 -0.15
CA TRP A 168 22.13 2.82 1.25
C TRP A 168 21.68 4.29 1.40
N LYS A 169 22.23 5.22 0.60
CA LYS A 169 21.81 6.64 0.58
C LYS A 169 20.33 6.80 0.27
N ARG A 170 19.82 6.03 -0.70
CA ARG A 170 18.41 6.06 -1.10
C ARG A 170 17.52 5.43 -0.03
N ARG A 171 17.97 4.36 0.62
CA ARG A 171 17.25 3.75 1.76
C ARG A 171 17.06 4.75 2.90
N ILE A 172 18.13 5.46 3.27
CA ILE A 172 18.08 6.47 4.32
C ILE A 172 17.12 7.60 3.92
N ASN A 173 17.22 8.10 2.69
CA ASN A 173 16.34 9.16 2.21
C ASN A 173 14.87 8.74 2.20
N ASP A 174 14.55 7.55 1.70
CA ASP A 174 13.18 7.02 1.66
C ASP A 174 12.61 6.84 3.08
N SER A 175 13.40 6.28 4.01
CA SER A 175 13.02 6.16 5.42
C SER A 175 12.83 7.51 6.11
N LEU A 176 13.68 8.50 5.81
CA LEU A 176 13.55 9.85 6.34
C LEU A 176 12.29 10.54 5.84
N ILE A 177 11.96 10.43 4.55
CA ILE A 177 10.75 11.01 3.97
C ILE A 177 9.51 10.46 4.67
N VAL A 178 9.40 9.13 4.79
CA VAL A 178 8.25 8.48 5.44
C VAL A 178 8.20 8.84 6.92
N GLY A 179 9.33 8.72 7.63
CA GLY A 179 9.42 8.98 9.07
C GLY A 179 9.13 10.43 9.45
N LEU A 180 9.70 11.40 8.72
CA LEU A 180 9.43 12.82 8.96
C LEU A 180 7.96 13.16 8.74
N LEU A 181 7.32 12.58 7.74
CA LEU A 181 5.92 12.85 7.46
C LEU A 181 5.00 12.25 8.52
N VAL A 182 5.31 11.04 9.02
CA VAL A 182 4.60 10.45 10.17
C VAL A 182 4.72 11.37 11.39
N VAL A 183 5.93 11.82 11.72
CA VAL A 183 6.17 12.74 12.84
C VAL A 183 5.43 14.07 12.64
N ALA A 184 5.45 14.63 11.43
CA ALA A 184 4.75 15.86 11.10
C ALA A 184 3.22 15.73 11.30
N CYS A 185 2.63 14.58 10.98
CA CYS A 185 1.22 14.31 11.27
C CYS A 185 0.93 14.21 12.78
N LEU A 186 1.84 13.61 13.55
CA LEU A 186 1.67 13.44 15.00
C LEU A 186 1.98 14.70 15.80
N ALA A 187 2.85 15.57 15.30
CA ALA A 187 3.37 16.73 16.01
C ALA A 187 2.28 17.67 16.55
N PRO A 188 1.21 18.04 15.80
CA PRO A 188 0.17 18.91 16.33
C PRO A 188 -0.53 18.34 17.58
N TRP A 189 -0.81 17.04 17.57
CA TRP A 189 -1.44 16.36 18.71
C TRP A 189 -0.51 16.30 19.92
N VAL A 190 0.77 15.94 19.70
CA VAL A 190 1.77 15.85 20.77
C VAL A 190 2.04 17.23 21.38
N LEU A 191 2.17 18.27 20.55
CA LEU A 191 2.37 19.65 21.01
C LEU A 191 1.17 20.16 21.81
N ARG A 192 -0.04 19.86 21.35
CA ARG A 192 -1.28 20.16 22.10
C ARG A 192 -1.32 19.42 23.43
N ASN A 193 -0.88 18.17 23.49
CA ASN A 193 -0.86 17.42 24.74
C ASN A 193 0.25 17.91 25.68
N LEU A 194 1.39 18.35 25.14
CA LEU A 194 2.46 18.94 25.91
C LEU A 194 2.03 20.26 26.55
N SER A 195 1.30 21.11 25.83
CA SER A 195 0.81 22.38 26.38
C SER A 195 -0.29 22.21 27.43
N VAL A 196 -1.15 21.20 27.28
CA VAL A 196 -2.29 20.97 28.19
C VAL A 196 -1.88 20.13 29.42
N PHE A 197 -1.11 19.06 29.23
CA PHE A 197 -0.80 18.08 30.28
C PHE A 197 0.65 18.18 30.80
N GLY A 198 1.48 19.05 30.22
CA GLY A 198 2.89 19.19 30.58
C GLY A 198 3.76 17.97 30.22
N LYS A 199 3.21 17.00 29.48
CA LYS A 199 3.89 15.76 29.08
C LYS A 199 3.58 15.44 27.62
N PRO A 200 4.57 14.96 26.82
CA PRO A 200 4.36 14.60 25.42
C PRO A 200 3.65 13.24 25.31
N ILE A 201 2.33 13.24 25.52
CA ILE A 201 1.49 12.04 25.36
C ILE A 201 1.19 11.88 23.86
N TRP A 202 1.80 10.88 23.23
CA TRP A 202 1.63 10.60 21.80
C TRP A 202 0.60 9.49 21.52
N ALA A 203 0.28 8.67 22.52
CA ALA A 203 -0.74 7.62 22.47
C ALA A 203 -1.43 7.47 23.84
N THR A 204 -2.62 6.87 23.88
CA THR A 204 -3.30 6.56 25.14
C THR A 204 -2.55 5.43 25.87
N THR A 205 -2.33 5.58 27.18
CA THR A 205 -1.57 4.62 28.00
C THR A 205 -2.32 3.34 28.35
N HIS A 206 -3.61 3.28 28.02
CA HIS A 206 -4.43 2.08 28.08
C HIS A 206 -4.91 1.81 26.66
N GLY A 207 -4.59 0.62 26.12
CA GLY A 207 -5.12 0.18 24.83
C GLY A 207 -6.65 0.21 24.88
N GLY A 208 -7.27 0.68 23.79
CA GLY A 208 -8.72 0.57 23.62
C GLY A 208 -9.18 -0.89 23.59
#